data_AF-A0A918IH95-F1
#
_entry.id   AF-A0A918IH95-F1
#
_cell.length_a   1.000
_cell.length_b   1.000
_cell.length_c   1.000
_cell.angle_alpha   90.00
_cell.angle_beta   90.00
_cell.angle_gamma   90.00
#
_symmetry.space_group_name_H-M   'P 1'
#
loop_
_entity.id
_entity.type
_entity.pdbx_description
1 polymer ?
#
loop_
_entity_poly.entity_id
_entity_poly.type
_entity_poly.pdbx_seq_one_letter_code
_entity_poly.pdbx_strand_id
1 'polypeptide(L)'
;MIKITKQPEPAWERNMTHDQTGLAFAYEQLYSAAARMLWSQETPDWRWTEQDSEFGWPPERCAAWQALEDCLLAGETEEPRVGEPSDPARHLITRRAPGGEDRPLGFQEAHEDWTTRLNADPGYLVDEQLQPGACVMTTPGRHLRTVSALRELAYRLAPGRPPVTIGPEAARLSTLAHEAANALRAPLGTSASPPWAPGTEPWVIPASHTVSDVPDLPMRLEDLRAAAWRAAEAVPTPEELKASGDFSVMLEASIAASDVLALLQGRPAPIWREHVDGIDPAHDLVWGSSTDSGQRQPKSMEIRAEDWAQSFASGPAPWTPTEYRYPPERHLGAQEVVLSATRAVVFAELLDELAARLRPGLHTGRIHYSVYDLCYFIDKRFRRELGAHIGL
;
A
#
# COMPACT_ATOMS: atom_id res chain seq x y z
N MET A 1 -54.87 25.88 -22.94
CA MET A 1 -53.67 25.99 -22.10
C MET A 1 -53.89 25.15 -20.84
N ILE A 2 -53.26 23.97 -20.77
CA ILE A 2 -53.36 23.09 -19.59
C ILE A 2 -52.13 23.36 -18.74
N LYS A 3 -52.33 23.95 -17.55
CA LYS A 3 -51.28 24.09 -16.54
C LYS A 3 -51.13 22.74 -15.82
N ILE A 4 -49.99 22.10 -16.01
CA ILE A 4 -49.58 20.93 -15.23
C ILE A 4 -48.89 21.45 -13.96
N THR A 5 -49.54 21.28 -12.82
CA THR A 5 -48.98 21.57 -11.50
C THR A 5 -48.10 20.40 -11.06
N LYS A 6 -46.80 20.65 -10.85
CA LYS A 6 -45.87 19.67 -10.22
C LYS A 6 -46.36 19.34 -8.80
N GLN A 7 -46.53 18.05 -8.51
CA GLN A 7 -46.77 17.58 -7.14
C GLN A 7 -45.50 17.84 -6.29
N PRO A 8 -45.66 18.26 -5.02
CA PRO A 8 -44.53 18.37 -4.09
C PRO A 8 -44.06 16.97 -3.67
N GLU A 9 -42.74 16.76 -3.68
CA GLU A 9 -42.10 15.55 -3.16
C GLU A 9 -42.50 15.30 -1.69
N PRO A 10 -42.79 14.04 -1.32
CA PRO A 10 -43.30 13.72 0.00
C PRO A 10 -42.20 13.83 1.08
N ALA A 11 -42.57 14.32 2.25
CA ALA A 11 -41.68 14.67 3.35
C ALA A 11 -40.83 13.51 3.93
N TRP A 12 -41.10 12.25 3.57
CA TRP A 12 -40.33 11.09 4.00
C TRP A 12 -39.00 10.90 3.25
N GLU A 13 -38.85 11.46 2.04
CA GLU A 13 -37.58 11.44 1.30
C GLU A 13 -36.52 12.37 1.92
N ARG A 14 -36.93 13.37 2.72
CA ARG A 14 -36.00 14.28 3.42
C ARG A 14 -35.40 13.73 4.71
N ASN A 15 -36.07 12.77 5.36
CA ASN A 15 -35.57 12.15 6.60
C ASN A 15 -34.69 10.92 6.35
N MET A 16 -34.81 10.23 5.22
CA MET A 16 -33.94 9.09 4.89
C MET A 16 -32.50 9.48 4.56
N THR A 17 -32.28 10.66 3.97
CA THR A 17 -30.95 11.12 3.57
C THR A 17 -30.05 11.51 4.76
N HIS A 18 -30.64 11.97 5.86
CA HIS A 18 -29.88 12.34 7.07
C HIS A 18 -29.44 11.11 7.88
N ASP A 19 -30.28 10.07 7.94
CA ASP A 19 -29.98 8.82 8.65
C ASP A 19 -28.95 7.97 7.89
N GLN A 20 -29.07 7.88 6.56
CA GLN A 20 -28.10 7.19 5.71
C GLN A 20 -26.72 7.83 5.71
N THR A 21 -26.65 9.17 5.67
CA THR A 21 -25.36 9.89 5.77
C THR A 21 -24.68 9.64 7.12
N GLY A 22 -25.45 9.57 8.21
CA GLY A 22 -24.94 9.24 9.54
C GLY A 22 -24.41 7.81 9.64
N LEU A 23 -25.12 6.85 9.05
CA LEU A 23 -24.71 5.44 9.01
C LEU A 23 -23.44 5.23 8.17
N ALA A 24 -23.38 5.82 6.98
CA ALA A 24 -22.20 5.77 6.11
C ALA A 24 -20.98 6.32 6.84
N PHE A 25 -21.10 7.52 7.43
CA PHE A 25 -20.02 8.13 8.20
C PHE A 25 -19.57 7.27 9.40
N ALA A 26 -20.51 6.66 10.13
CA ALA A 26 -20.18 5.79 11.25
C ALA A 26 -19.45 4.51 10.80
N TYR A 27 -19.92 3.88 9.72
CA TYR A 27 -19.30 2.71 9.12
C TYR A 27 -17.88 3.02 8.65
N GLU A 28 -17.71 4.10 7.92
CA GLU A 28 -16.44 4.54 7.36
C GLU A 28 -15.37 4.85 8.41
N GLN A 29 -15.76 5.51 9.51
CA GLN A 29 -14.84 5.77 10.62
C GLN A 29 -14.38 4.48 11.29
N LEU A 30 -15.32 3.58 11.59
CA LEU A 30 -14.99 2.31 12.24
C LEU A 30 -14.17 1.41 11.31
N TYR A 31 -14.51 1.36 10.02
CA TYR A 31 -13.76 0.63 9.00
C TYR A 31 -12.31 1.10 8.96
N SER A 32 -12.09 2.42 8.85
CA SER A 32 -10.74 3.02 8.84
C SER A 32 -9.94 2.66 10.10
N ALA A 33 -10.56 2.78 11.28
CA ALA A 33 -9.88 2.50 12.54
C ALA A 33 -9.55 1.00 12.71
N ALA A 34 -10.48 0.12 12.35
CA ALA A 34 -10.32 -1.33 12.43
C ALA A 34 -9.30 -1.86 11.42
N ALA A 35 -9.33 -1.38 10.17
CA ALA A 35 -8.35 -1.72 9.15
C ALA A 35 -6.94 -1.25 9.55
N ARG A 36 -6.81 -0.05 10.13
CA ARG A 36 -5.56 0.44 10.71
C ARG A 36 -5.06 -0.47 11.82
N MET A 37 -5.94 -0.93 12.72
CA MET A 37 -5.56 -1.83 13.81
C MET A 37 -4.92 -3.13 13.29
N LEU A 38 -5.53 -3.78 12.29
CA LEU A 38 -4.96 -4.96 11.64
C LEU A 38 -3.64 -4.66 10.94
N TRP A 39 -3.57 -3.53 10.21
CA TRP A 39 -2.36 -3.09 9.53
C TRP A 39 -1.19 -2.80 10.50
N SER A 40 -1.48 -2.21 11.66
CA SER A 40 -0.49 -1.85 12.68
C SER A 40 0.19 -3.04 13.35
N GLN A 41 -0.35 -4.26 13.22
CA GLN A 41 0.35 -5.47 13.66
C GLN A 41 1.51 -5.86 12.73
N GLU A 42 1.58 -5.28 11.53
CA GLU A 42 2.62 -5.47 10.50
C GLU A 42 2.71 -6.87 9.88
N THR A 43 2.51 -7.93 10.66
CA THR A 43 2.54 -9.33 10.23
C THR A 43 1.18 -9.98 10.49
N PRO A 44 0.61 -10.75 9.55
CA PRO A 44 -0.71 -11.37 9.73
C PRO A 44 -0.66 -12.59 10.64
N ASP A 45 -0.09 -12.46 11.85
CA ASP A 45 0.14 -13.58 12.78
C ASP A 45 -1.15 -14.31 13.15
N TRP A 46 -2.29 -13.61 13.14
CA TRP A 46 -3.61 -14.18 13.39
C TRP A 46 -4.05 -15.22 12.35
N ARG A 47 -3.44 -15.25 11.15
CA ARG A 47 -3.77 -16.23 10.09
C ARG A 47 -3.06 -17.58 10.30
N TRP A 48 -2.11 -17.67 11.23
CA TRP A 48 -1.28 -18.85 11.43
C TRP A 48 -1.89 -19.70 12.56
N THR A 49 -2.74 -20.65 12.20
CA THR A 49 -3.44 -21.51 13.17
C THR A 49 -2.59 -22.68 13.68
N GLU A 50 -1.47 -22.98 13.01
CA GLU A 50 -0.51 -23.99 13.45
C GLU A 50 0.63 -23.31 14.21
N GLN A 51 0.57 -23.25 15.55
CA GLN A 51 1.77 -22.97 16.34
C GLN A 51 1.86 -23.85 17.59
N ASP A 52 2.74 -24.84 17.48
CA ASP A 52 3.47 -25.50 18.57
C ASP A 52 4.53 -24.57 19.22
N SER A 53 4.33 -23.25 19.17
CA SER A 53 5.33 -22.26 19.59
C SER A 53 4.84 -21.48 20.82
N GLU A 54 5.72 -21.35 21.81
CA GLU A 54 5.56 -20.56 23.05
C GLU A 54 5.30 -19.05 22.76
N PHE A 55 5.43 -18.62 21.50
CA PHE A 55 5.31 -17.24 21.03
C PHE A 55 4.10 -16.99 20.13
N GLY A 56 3.25 -18.00 19.93
CA GLY A 56 2.04 -17.88 19.10
C GLY A 56 0.92 -17.12 19.77
N TRP A 57 0.06 -16.50 18.96
CA TRP A 57 -1.16 -15.87 19.45
C TRP A 57 -2.13 -16.94 20.00
N PRO A 58 -2.83 -16.66 21.11
CA PRO A 58 -3.88 -17.54 21.60
C PRO A 58 -4.95 -17.77 20.51
N PRO A 59 -5.52 -18.99 20.38
CA PRO A 59 -6.51 -19.30 19.35
C PRO A 59 -7.72 -18.35 19.34
N GLU A 60 -8.13 -17.89 20.52
CA GLU A 60 -9.22 -16.94 20.72
C GLU A 60 -8.92 -15.58 20.10
N ARG A 61 -7.67 -15.10 20.24
CA ARG A 61 -7.21 -13.84 19.63
C ARG A 61 -7.15 -13.98 18.11
N CYS A 62 -6.60 -15.10 17.61
CA CYS A 62 -6.58 -15.39 16.17
C CYS A 62 -7.98 -15.39 15.59
N ALA A 63 -8.92 -16.11 16.20
CA ALA A 63 -10.31 -16.18 15.74
C ALA A 63 -11.01 -14.81 15.75
N ALA A 64 -10.78 -13.99 16.78
CA ALA A 64 -11.36 -12.65 16.86
C ALA A 64 -10.84 -11.72 15.74
N TRP A 65 -9.53 -11.76 15.47
CA TRP A 65 -8.91 -10.96 14.42
C TRP A 65 -9.27 -11.45 13.01
N GLN A 66 -9.34 -12.77 12.79
CA GLN A 66 -9.85 -13.35 11.54
C GLN A 66 -11.31 -12.92 11.28
N ALA A 67 -12.17 -12.97 12.30
CA ALA A 67 -13.56 -12.53 12.15
C ALA A 67 -13.68 -11.03 11.77
N LEU A 68 -12.76 -10.19 12.28
CA LEU A 68 -12.71 -8.78 11.87
C LEU A 68 -12.23 -8.63 10.42
N GLU A 69 -11.18 -9.34 10.04
CA GLU A 69 -10.68 -9.38 8.66
C GLU A 69 -11.77 -9.79 7.68
N ASP A 70 -12.52 -10.87 7.97
CA ASP A 70 -13.66 -11.32 7.17
C ASP A 70 -14.72 -10.22 7.03
N CYS A 71 -15.03 -9.50 8.11
CA CYS A 71 -15.99 -8.40 8.09
C CYS A 71 -15.53 -7.23 7.20
N LEU A 72 -14.23 -6.92 7.19
CA LEU A 72 -13.67 -5.86 6.34
C LEU A 72 -13.66 -6.26 4.86
N LEU A 73 -13.44 -7.53 4.55
CA LEU A 73 -13.42 -8.06 3.18
C LEU A 73 -14.82 -8.28 2.60
N ALA A 74 -15.84 -8.50 3.43
CA ALA A 74 -17.17 -8.89 2.97
C ALA A 74 -17.87 -7.86 2.05
N GLY A 75 -17.42 -6.61 2.04
CA GLY A 75 -17.90 -5.54 1.15
C GLY A 75 -17.15 -5.41 -0.18
N GLU A 76 -16.07 -6.16 -0.40
CA GLU A 76 -15.12 -5.94 -1.50
C GLU A 76 -15.28 -6.92 -2.67
N THR A 77 -16.44 -7.56 -2.78
CA THR A 77 -16.67 -8.75 -3.61
C THR A 77 -17.03 -8.48 -5.07
N GLU A 78 -17.21 -7.23 -5.48
CA GLU A 78 -17.52 -6.92 -6.88
C GLU A 78 -16.27 -7.03 -7.76
N GLU A 79 -16.26 -8.02 -8.65
CA GLU A 79 -15.22 -8.19 -9.66
C GLU A 79 -15.22 -7.01 -10.67
N PRO A 80 -14.02 -6.48 -11.03
CA PRO A 80 -13.93 -5.39 -12.00
C PRO A 80 -14.43 -5.80 -13.38
N ARG A 81 -15.20 -4.93 -14.04
CA ARG A 81 -15.78 -5.21 -15.36
C ARG A 81 -14.89 -4.75 -16.50
N VAL A 82 -15.02 -5.39 -17.66
CA VAL A 82 -14.36 -4.95 -18.90
C VAL A 82 -14.85 -3.54 -19.28
N GLY A 83 -13.91 -2.65 -19.58
CA GLY A 83 -14.11 -1.24 -19.89
C GLY A 83 -14.25 -0.33 -18.67
N GLU A 84 -14.23 -0.87 -17.45
CA GLU A 84 -14.36 -0.07 -16.22
C GLU A 84 -13.07 0.73 -15.95
N PRO A 85 -13.15 1.99 -15.51
CA PRO A 85 -11.97 2.73 -15.08
C PRO A 85 -11.37 2.14 -13.80
N SER A 86 -10.04 2.25 -13.64
CA SER A 86 -9.36 1.89 -12.41
C SER A 86 -9.72 2.85 -11.29
N ASP A 87 -10.30 2.30 -10.23
CA ASP A 87 -10.43 2.94 -8.91
C ASP A 87 -9.11 2.89 -8.10
N PRO A 88 -8.44 4.02 -7.82
CA PRO A 88 -7.19 4.06 -7.03
C PRO A 88 -7.29 3.45 -5.62
N ALA A 89 -8.50 3.36 -5.07
CA ALA A 89 -8.75 2.81 -3.73
C ALA A 89 -8.82 1.28 -3.70
N ARG A 90 -8.97 0.62 -4.87
CA ARG A 90 -9.23 -0.82 -5.03
C ARG A 90 -8.30 -1.52 -6.03
N HIS A 91 -7.67 -0.75 -6.92
CA HIS A 91 -6.93 -1.27 -8.06
C HIS A 91 -5.55 -0.64 -8.19
N LEU A 92 -4.68 -1.31 -8.93
CA LEU A 92 -3.49 -0.66 -9.47
C LEU A 92 -3.89 0.39 -10.51
N ILE A 93 -3.19 1.53 -10.48
CA ILE A 93 -3.41 2.61 -11.44
C ILE A 93 -2.68 2.31 -12.76
N THR A 94 -1.52 1.66 -12.65
CA THR A 94 -0.57 1.49 -13.74
C THR A 94 -0.77 0.23 -14.57
N ARG A 95 -1.66 -0.67 -14.14
CA ARG A 95 -1.87 -1.97 -14.77
C ARG A 95 -3.35 -2.24 -14.99
N ARG A 96 -3.60 -2.94 -16.10
CA ARG A 96 -4.88 -3.54 -16.48
C ARG A 96 -4.72 -5.05 -16.50
N ALA A 97 -5.83 -5.79 -16.46
CA ALA A 97 -5.78 -7.25 -16.46
C ALA A 97 -5.01 -7.81 -17.67
N PRO A 98 -4.25 -8.90 -17.49
CA PRO A 98 -3.57 -9.57 -18.58
C PRO A 98 -4.56 -10.20 -19.56
N GLY A 99 -4.13 -10.49 -20.80
CA GLY A 99 -4.93 -11.26 -21.76
C GLY A 99 -5.87 -10.47 -22.68
N GLY A 100 -5.77 -9.13 -22.70
CA GLY A 100 -6.55 -8.27 -23.61
C GLY A 100 -7.93 -7.89 -23.09
N GLU A 101 -8.26 -8.28 -21.86
CA GLU A 101 -9.41 -7.75 -21.13
C GLU A 101 -9.02 -6.39 -20.55
N ASP A 102 -9.48 -5.32 -21.18
CA ASP A 102 -9.29 -3.96 -20.67
C ASP A 102 -10.17 -3.74 -19.41
N ARG A 103 -9.79 -4.33 -18.28
CA ARG A 103 -10.43 -4.16 -16.96
C ARG A 103 -9.42 -3.77 -15.88
N PRO A 104 -9.86 -3.13 -14.78
CA PRO A 104 -9.00 -2.83 -13.66
C PRO A 104 -8.36 -4.10 -13.08
N LEU A 105 -7.10 -3.98 -12.64
CA LEU A 105 -6.38 -5.04 -11.95
C LEU A 105 -6.49 -4.81 -10.43
N GLY A 106 -7.17 -5.73 -9.72
CA GLY A 106 -7.31 -5.67 -8.26
C GLY A 106 -5.99 -5.90 -7.53
N PHE A 107 -5.89 -5.43 -6.29
CA PHE A 107 -4.67 -5.58 -5.48
C PHE A 107 -4.27 -7.05 -5.26
N GLN A 108 -5.25 -7.91 -4.98
CA GLN A 108 -5.01 -9.34 -4.79
C GLN A 108 -4.47 -10.01 -6.06
N GLU A 109 -5.10 -9.75 -7.21
CA GLU A 109 -4.67 -10.29 -8.51
C GLU A 109 -3.24 -9.81 -8.85
N ALA A 110 -2.92 -8.55 -8.56
CA ALA A 110 -1.57 -8.02 -8.74
C ALA A 110 -0.54 -8.69 -7.82
N HIS A 111 -0.88 -8.91 -6.55
CA HIS A 111 -0.02 -9.61 -5.60
C HIS A 111 0.25 -11.05 -6.04
N GLU A 112 -0.77 -11.78 -6.48
CA GLU A 112 -0.67 -13.16 -6.96
C GLU A 112 0.17 -13.26 -8.24
N ASP A 113 -0.05 -12.35 -9.19
CA ASP A 113 0.73 -12.25 -10.43
C ASP A 113 2.22 -11.97 -10.13
N TRP A 114 2.52 -10.97 -9.30
CA TRP A 114 3.90 -10.66 -8.91
C TRP A 114 4.56 -11.81 -8.18
N THR A 115 3.86 -12.43 -7.22
CA THR A 115 4.38 -13.58 -6.47
C THR A 115 4.65 -14.77 -7.40
N THR A 116 3.74 -15.06 -8.33
CA THR A 116 3.90 -16.14 -9.30
C THR A 116 5.13 -15.91 -10.18
N ARG A 117 5.29 -14.69 -10.73
CA ARG A 117 6.46 -14.33 -11.54
C ARG A 117 7.77 -14.45 -10.76
N LEU A 118 7.81 -13.95 -9.53
CA LEU A 118 9.02 -14.02 -8.68
C LEU A 118 9.37 -15.45 -8.27
N ASN A 119 8.37 -16.30 -7.99
CA ASN A 119 8.59 -17.71 -7.67
C ASN A 119 9.08 -18.52 -8.88
N ALA A 120 8.67 -18.13 -10.09
CA ALA A 120 9.10 -18.74 -11.35
C ALA A 120 10.41 -18.14 -11.91
N ASP A 121 11.04 -17.21 -11.19
CA ASP A 121 12.23 -16.51 -11.65
C ASP A 121 13.42 -17.48 -11.82
N PRO A 122 13.96 -17.67 -13.03
CA PRO A 122 15.09 -18.59 -13.25
C PRO A 122 16.40 -18.12 -12.60
N GLY A 123 16.43 -16.89 -12.08
CA GLY A 123 17.65 -16.27 -11.56
C GLY A 123 18.50 -15.69 -12.68
N TYR A 124 19.78 -15.48 -12.39
CA TYR A 124 20.70 -14.76 -13.28
C TYR A 124 22.09 -15.37 -13.40
N LEU A 125 22.32 -16.54 -12.80
CA LEU A 125 23.60 -17.23 -12.78
C LEU A 125 23.59 -18.45 -13.70
N VAL A 126 24.60 -18.55 -14.56
CA VAL A 126 24.95 -19.74 -15.35
C VAL A 126 26.41 -20.02 -15.10
N ASP A 127 26.74 -21.24 -14.63
CA ASP A 127 28.11 -21.62 -14.24
C ASP A 127 28.79 -20.57 -13.33
N GLU A 128 28.07 -20.11 -12.30
CA GLU A 128 28.49 -19.08 -11.34
C GLU A 128 28.74 -17.67 -11.93
N GLN A 129 28.43 -17.46 -13.20
CA GLN A 129 28.61 -16.17 -13.88
C GLN A 129 27.26 -15.50 -14.16
N LEU A 130 27.24 -14.18 -14.07
CA LEU A 130 26.13 -13.33 -14.50
C LEU A 130 25.91 -13.53 -16.00
N GLN A 131 24.73 -13.99 -16.39
CA GLN A 131 24.37 -14.12 -17.79
C GLN A 131 23.94 -12.75 -18.37
N PRO A 132 24.48 -12.34 -19.54
CA PRO A 132 24.03 -11.14 -20.25
C PRO A 132 22.52 -11.13 -20.48
N GLY A 133 21.86 -10.01 -20.16
CA GLY A 133 20.41 -9.84 -20.32
C GLY A 133 19.54 -10.57 -19.28
N ALA A 134 20.11 -11.42 -18.42
CA ALA A 134 19.37 -12.08 -17.34
C ALA A 134 19.36 -11.28 -16.03
N CYS A 135 20.15 -10.20 -15.94
CA CYS A 135 20.21 -9.35 -14.76
C CYS A 135 20.33 -7.85 -15.09
N VAL A 136 20.00 -7.06 -14.07
CA VAL A 136 20.22 -5.62 -14.02
C VAL A 136 21.17 -5.33 -12.84
N MET A 137 22.26 -4.64 -13.14
CA MET A 137 23.21 -4.10 -12.18
C MET A 137 22.89 -2.63 -11.89
N THR A 138 23.05 -2.21 -10.64
CA THR A 138 22.84 -0.82 -10.21
C THR A 138 23.79 -0.44 -9.08
N THR A 139 23.93 0.86 -8.81
CA THR A 139 24.75 1.36 -7.69
C THR A 139 23.99 1.27 -6.35
N PRO A 140 24.67 1.07 -5.21
CA PRO A 140 24.00 1.01 -3.91
C PRO A 140 23.20 2.27 -3.58
N GLY A 141 23.74 3.44 -3.91
CA GLY A 141 23.08 4.71 -3.65
C GLY A 141 21.74 4.81 -4.39
N ARG A 142 21.72 4.49 -5.68
CA ARG A 142 20.48 4.44 -6.47
C ARG A 142 19.51 3.38 -5.93
N HIS A 143 20.01 2.16 -5.66
CA HIS A 143 19.21 1.05 -5.13
C HIS A 143 18.57 1.38 -3.78
N LEU A 144 19.33 1.95 -2.84
CA LEU A 144 18.84 2.36 -1.53
C LEU A 144 17.68 3.35 -1.64
N ARG A 145 17.79 4.34 -2.53
CA ARG A 145 16.75 5.35 -2.72
C ARG A 145 15.47 4.75 -3.30
N THR A 146 15.60 3.91 -4.32
CA THR A 146 14.43 3.26 -4.96
C THR A 146 13.79 2.20 -4.05
N VAL A 147 14.57 1.45 -3.28
CA VAL A 147 14.03 0.44 -2.33
C VAL A 147 13.26 1.12 -1.20
N SER A 148 13.73 2.28 -0.74
CA SER A 148 13.00 3.08 0.25
C SER A 148 11.63 3.56 -0.26
N ALA A 149 11.47 3.71 -1.57
CA ALA A 149 10.20 4.08 -2.21
C ALA A 149 9.12 3.00 -2.04
N LEU A 150 9.51 1.72 -1.94
CA LEU A 150 8.55 0.63 -1.74
C LEU A 150 7.82 0.75 -0.40
N ARG A 151 8.52 1.22 0.64
CA ARG A 151 7.89 1.49 1.93
C ARG A 151 6.92 2.66 1.83
N GLU A 152 7.30 3.72 1.13
CA GLU A 152 6.38 4.84 0.87
C GLU A 152 5.12 4.35 0.14
N LEU A 153 5.26 3.52 -0.90
CA LEU A 153 4.13 2.93 -1.62
C LEU A 153 3.21 2.11 -0.69
N ALA A 154 3.78 1.16 0.07
CA ALA A 154 3.01 0.33 1.00
C ALA A 154 2.26 1.17 2.03
N TYR A 155 2.87 2.23 2.57
CA TYR A 155 2.20 3.09 3.54
C TYR A 155 1.14 3.98 2.90
N ARG A 156 1.29 4.42 1.64
CA ARG A 156 0.22 5.11 0.89
C ARG A 156 -0.94 4.19 0.55
N LEU A 157 -0.66 2.91 0.41
CA LEU A 157 -1.64 1.84 0.21
C LEU A 157 -2.14 1.23 1.52
N ALA A 158 -1.80 1.78 2.69
CA ALA A 158 -2.16 1.15 3.95
C ALA A 158 -3.71 0.98 4.08
N PRO A 159 -4.21 -0.22 4.43
CA PRO A 159 -5.64 -0.49 4.57
C PRO A 159 -6.36 0.52 5.45
N GLY A 160 -7.53 1.01 5.00
CA GLY A 160 -8.32 1.98 5.74
C GLY A 160 -7.78 3.41 5.73
N ARG A 161 -6.65 3.68 5.06
CA ARG A 161 -6.09 5.04 4.95
C ARG A 161 -7.15 6.00 4.39
N PRO A 162 -7.37 7.18 5.03
CA PRO A 162 -8.34 8.16 4.56
C PRO A 162 -8.07 8.69 3.14
N PRO A 163 -9.11 9.22 2.47
CA PRO A 163 -8.95 9.83 1.15
C PRO A 163 -7.95 10.99 1.14
N VAL A 164 -7.23 11.15 0.04
CA VAL A 164 -6.27 12.24 -0.17
C VAL A 164 -6.25 12.68 -1.62
N THR A 165 -6.07 13.99 -1.84
CA THR A 165 -5.73 14.54 -3.16
C THR A 165 -4.30 15.00 -3.15
N ILE A 166 -3.48 14.49 -4.07
CA ILE A 166 -2.05 14.75 -4.08
C ILE A 166 -1.75 16.18 -4.56
N GLY A 167 -0.89 16.88 -3.82
CA GLY A 167 -0.45 18.24 -4.10
C GLY A 167 0.56 18.35 -5.25
N PRO A 168 0.79 19.57 -5.77
CA PRO A 168 1.75 19.83 -6.83
C PRO A 168 3.21 19.50 -6.45
N GLU A 169 3.56 19.51 -5.17
CA GLU A 169 4.90 19.23 -4.63
C GLU A 169 5.37 17.81 -4.96
N ALA A 170 4.44 16.89 -5.23
CA ALA A 170 4.72 15.51 -5.59
C ALA A 170 5.23 15.34 -7.03
N ALA A 171 5.05 16.33 -7.91
CA ALA A 171 5.27 16.22 -9.35
C ALA A 171 6.67 15.69 -9.70
N ARG A 172 7.70 16.27 -9.08
CA ARG A 172 9.09 15.90 -9.37
C ARG A 172 9.42 14.49 -8.87
N LEU A 173 8.91 14.10 -7.70
CA LEU A 173 9.12 12.76 -7.17
C LEU A 173 8.40 11.70 -8.01
N SER A 174 7.17 11.99 -8.45
CA SER A 174 6.43 11.18 -9.42
C SER A 174 7.25 10.92 -10.69
N THR A 175 7.77 11.98 -11.31
CA THR A 175 8.61 11.85 -12.53
C THR A 175 9.86 11.02 -12.28
N LEU A 176 10.58 11.27 -11.17
CA LEU A 176 11.79 10.52 -10.83
C LEU A 176 11.51 9.04 -10.54
N ALA A 177 10.35 8.70 -9.95
CA ALA A 177 9.93 7.33 -9.74
C ALA A 177 9.67 6.59 -11.07
N HIS A 178 8.99 7.24 -12.02
CA HIS A 178 8.80 6.70 -13.36
C HIS A 178 10.11 6.57 -14.15
N GLU A 179 11.01 7.55 -14.06
CA GLU A 179 12.34 7.48 -14.66
C GLU A 179 13.16 6.33 -14.08
N ALA A 180 13.08 6.10 -12.77
CA ALA A 180 13.75 4.97 -12.12
C ALA A 180 13.20 3.62 -12.61
N ALA A 181 11.88 3.50 -12.79
CA ALA A 181 11.24 2.33 -13.37
C ALA A 181 11.75 2.06 -14.80
N ASN A 182 11.73 3.09 -15.66
CA ASN A 182 12.24 2.99 -17.04
C ASN A 182 13.73 2.63 -17.07
N ALA A 183 14.52 3.18 -16.16
CA ALA A 183 15.95 2.89 -16.06
C ALA A 183 16.24 1.45 -15.65
N LEU A 184 15.35 0.79 -14.89
CA LEU A 184 15.46 -0.65 -14.57
C LEU A 184 15.08 -1.54 -15.76
N ARG A 185 14.14 -1.12 -16.61
CA ARG A 185 13.71 -1.88 -17.80
C ARG A 185 14.68 -1.74 -18.97
N ALA A 186 15.26 -0.56 -19.16
CA ALA A 186 16.08 -0.25 -20.33
C ALA A 186 17.17 -1.29 -20.66
N PRO A 187 17.94 -1.81 -19.68
CA PRO A 187 18.98 -2.80 -19.96
C PRO A 187 18.47 -4.15 -20.45
N LEU A 188 17.21 -4.49 -20.17
CA LEU A 188 16.60 -5.77 -20.51
C LEU A 188 16.04 -5.79 -21.95
N GLY A 189 16.15 -4.68 -22.68
CA GLY A 189 15.56 -4.56 -24.02
C GLY A 189 14.02 -4.61 -24.01
N THR A 190 13.39 -4.61 -22.83
CA THR A 190 11.95 -4.47 -22.64
C THR A 190 11.58 -2.99 -22.75
N SER A 191 11.80 -2.42 -23.94
CA SER A 191 11.32 -1.08 -24.31
C SER A 191 9.82 -1.05 -24.61
N ALA A 192 9.05 -2.06 -24.20
CA ALA A 192 7.60 -1.93 -24.19
C ALA A 192 7.30 -0.71 -23.32
N SER A 193 6.84 0.38 -23.95
CA SER A 193 6.30 1.52 -23.22
C SER A 193 5.33 0.94 -22.20
N PRO A 194 5.48 1.24 -20.90
CA PRO A 194 4.44 0.88 -19.97
C PRO A 194 3.12 1.42 -20.56
N PRO A 195 2.00 0.70 -20.42
CA PRO A 195 0.69 1.23 -20.82
C PRO A 195 0.35 2.54 -20.10
N TRP A 196 1.16 2.90 -19.10
CA TRP A 196 1.07 4.06 -18.26
C TRP A 196 2.15 5.11 -18.58
N ALA A 197 1.71 6.34 -18.85
CA ALA A 197 2.56 7.53 -18.84
C ALA A 197 1.89 8.60 -17.97
N PRO A 198 2.57 9.14 -16.94
CA PRO A 198 1.94 10.03 -15.96
C PRO A 198 1.23 11.21 -16.62
N GLY A 199 -0.08 11.35 -16.36
CA GLY A 199 -0.88 12.50 -16.78
C GLY A 199 -1.72 12.29 -18.04
N THR A 200 -1.80 11.06 -18.56
CA THR A 200 -2.51 10.74 -19.81
C THR A 200 -3.63 9.70 -19.64
N GLU A 201 -4.07 9.41 -18.42
CA GLU A 201 -4.95 8.28 -18.11
C GLU A 201 -6.43 8.68 -18.08
N PRO A 202 -7.20 8.56 -19.19
CA PRO A 202 -8.66 8.73 -19.16
C PRO A 202 -9.37 7.59 -18.41
N TRP A 203 -8.66 6.52 -18.06
CA TRP A 203 -9.20 5.31 -17.47
C TRP A 203 -9.14 5.28 -15.94
N VAL A 204 -8.79 6.38 -15.27
CA VAL A 204 -8.87 6.46 -13.80
C VAL A 204 -10.17 7.15 -13.40
N ILE A 205 -10.91 6.56 -12.46
CA ILE A 205 -12.16 7.15 -12.01
C ILE A 205 -11.87 8.45 -11.24
N PRO A 206 -12.61 9.54 -11.48
CA PRO A 206 -12.35 10.82 -10.79
C PRO A 206 -12.72 10.79 -9.30
N ALA A 207 -13.65 9.92 -8.91
CA ALA A 207 -14.09 9.73 -7.54
C ALA A 207 -14.14 8.22 -7.26
N SER A 208 -13.37 7.77 -6.27
CA SER A 208 -13.37 6.39 -5.82
C SER A 208 -14.72 5.99 -5.23
N HIS A 209 -15.03 4.70 -5.33
CA HIS A 209 -16.14 4.12 -4.58
C HIS A 209 -15.88 4.23 -3.08
N THR A 210 -16.94 4.40 -2.31
CA THR A 210 -16.83 4.42 -0.87
C THR A 210 -16.95 3.01 -0.31
N VAL A 211 -16.29 2.76 0.82
CA VAL A 211 -16.45 1.48 1.54
C VAL A 211 -17.86 1.31 2.12
N SER A 212 -18.64 2.39 2.19
CA SER A 212 -20.03 2.37 2.67
C SER A 212 -21.06 2.09 1.56
N ASP A 213 -20.63 2.03 0.29
CA ASP A 213 -21.47 1.65 -0.86
C ASP A 213 -21.72 0.12 -0.89
N VAL A 214 -22.25 -0.42 0.20
CA VAL A 214 -22.52 -1.85 0.37
C VAL A 214 -24.00 -2.12 0.66
N PRO A 215 -24.55 -3.27 0.20
CA PRO A 215 -25.89 -3.69 0.60
C PRO A 215 -26.01 -3.86 2.12
N ASP A 216 -27.20 -3.57 2.65
CA ASP A 216 -27.54 -3.76 4.07
C ASP A 216 -26.57 -3.09 5.05
N LEU A 217 -26.12 -1.87 4.73
CA LEU A 217 -25.19 -1.07 5.52
C LEU A 217 -25.47 -1.06 7.04
N PRO A 218 -26.72 -0.95 7.55
CA PRO A 218 -26.97 -1.03 8.99
C PRO A 218 -26.52 -2.36 9.61
N MET A 219 -26.80 -3.49 8.95
CA MET A 219 -26.38 -4.82 9.42
C MET A 219 -24.85 -4.96 9.32
N ARG A 220 -24.25 -4.49 8.23
CA ARG A 220 -22.79 -4.46 8.06
C ARG A 220 -22.09 -3.65 9.14
N LEU A 221 -22.67 -2.53 9.56
CA LEU A 221 -22.16 -1.72 10.65
C LEU A 221 -22.22 -2.46 11.99
N GLU A 222 -23.32 -3.16 12.29
CA GLU A 222 -23.42 -3.95 13.52
C GLU A 222 -22.44 -5.14 13.54
N ASP A 223 -22.30 -5.84 12.42
CA ASP A 223 -21.33 -6.94 12.28
C ASP A 223 -19.89 -6.42 12.49
N LEU A 224 -19.55 -5.29 11.86
CA LEU A 224 -18.25 -4.65 12.01
C LEU A 224 -18.01 -4.18 13.45
N ARG A 225 -19.02 -3.61 14.13
CA ARG A 225 -18.95 -3.22 15.56
C ARG A 225 -18.64 -4.42 16.43
N ALA A 226 -19.39 -5.51 16.26
CA ALA A 226 -19.24 -6.71 17.06
C ALA A 226 -17.89 -7.41 16.83
N ALA A 227 -17.40 -7.45 15.58
CA ALA A 227 -16.10 -8.01 15.25
C ALA A 227 -14.94 -7.12 15.75
N ALA A 228 -15.02 -5.82 15.52
CA ALA A 228 -14.00 -4.86 15.95
C ALA A 228 -13.87 -4.80 17.47
N TRP A 229 -15.00 -4.85 18.20
CA TRP A 229 -14.99 -4.92 19.66
C TRP A 229 -14.22 -6.15 20.15
N ARG A 230 -14.60 -7.35 19.67
CA ARG A 230 -13.96 -8.61 20.08
C ARG A 230 -12.48 -8.66 19.73
N ALA A 231 -12.11 -8.22 18.53
CA ALA A 231 -10.72 -8.19 18.10
C ALA A 231 -9.88 -7.22 18.95
N ALA A 232 -10.42 -6.04 19.28
CA ALA A 232 -9.73 -5.05 20.08
C ALA A 232 -9.64 -5.44 21.57
N GLU A 233 -10.65 -6.09 22.14
CA GLU A 233 -10.59 -6.62 23.52
C GLU A 233 -9.59 -7.77 23.68
N ALA A 234 -9.31 -8.53 22.61
CA ALA A 234 -8.33 -9.61 22.63
C ALA A 234 -6.86 -9.13 22.63
N VAL A 235 -6.64 -7.81 22.59
CA VAL A 235 -5.34 -7.16 22.54
C VAL A 235 -5.01 -6.54 23.90
N PRO A 236 -3.84 -6.84 24.49
CA PRO A 236 -3.43 -6.18 25.72
C PRO A 236 -3.29 -4.68 25.52
N THR A 237 -3.57 -3.90 26.57
CA THR A 237 -3.39 -2.44 26.55
C THR A 237 -1.91 -2.06 26.39
N PRO A 238 -1.60 -0.82 25.93
CA PRO A 238 -0.22 -0.39 25.76
C PRO A 238 0.60 -0.45 27.06
N GLU A 239 -0.04 -0.21 28.20
CA GLU A 239 0.54 -0.32 29.53
C GLU A 239 0.84 -1.79 29.89
N GLU A 240 -0.07 -2.72 29.60
CA GLU A 240 0.11 -4.16 29.85
C GLU A 240 1.21 -4.75 28.98
N LEU A 241 1.31 -4.37 27.70
CA LEU A 241 2.40 -4.82 26.82
C LEU A 241 3.77 -4.40 27.37
N LYS A 242 3.91 -3.13 27.80
CA LYS A 242 5.16 -2.62 28.38
C LYS A 242 5.51 -3.31 29.70
N ALA A 243 4.52 -3.65 30.51
CA ALA A 243 4.72 -4.29 31.81
C ALA A 243 5.06 -5.78 31.69
N SER A 244 4.40 -6.49 30.77
CA SER A 244 4.59 -7.93 30.55
C SER A 244 5.82 -8.26 29.71
N GLY A 245 6.26 -7.34 28.86
CA GLY A 245 7.26 -7.64 27.84
C GLY A 245 6.72 -8.59 26.76
N ASP A 246 5.40 -8.62 26.54
CA ASP A 246 4.78 -9.37 25.44
C ASP A 246 5.14 -8.70 24.11
N PHE A 247 5.94 -9.41 23.30
CA PHE A 247 6.35 -8.99 21.95
C PHE A 247 5.50 -9.65 20.84
N SER A 248 4.48 -10.44 21.20
CA SER A 248 3.58 -11.05 20.22
C SER A 248 2.68 -10.00 19.53
N VAL A 249 2.40 -8.89 20.21
CA VAL A 249 1.58 -7.79 19.67
C VAL A 249 2.43 -6.54 19.52
N MET A 250 2.33 -5.88 18.36
CA MET A 250 2.99 -4.59 18.13
C MET A 250 2.35 -3.50 19.01
N LEU A 251 3.18 -2.62 19.58
CA LEU A 251 2.69 -1.51 20.42
C LEU A 251 1.67 -0.63 19.67
N GLU A 252 1.92 -0.40 18.39
CA GLU A 252 1.08 0.36 17.48
C GLU A 252 -0.29 -0.30 17.27
N ALA A 253 -0.34 -1.64 17.20
CA ALA A 253 -1.58 -2.38 17.12
C ALA A 253 -2.41 -2.26 18.41
N SER A 254 -1.75 -2.28 19.57
CA SER A 254 -2.40 -2.06 20.87
C SER A 254 -2.94 -0.64 21.05
N ILE A 255 -2.20 0.37 20.56
CA ILE A 255 -2.69 1.76 20.52
C ILE A 255 -3.91 1.87 19.60
N ALA A 256 -3.86 1.25 18.42
CA ALA A 256 -4.99 1.25 17.49
C ALA A 256 -6.21 0.50 18.04
N ALA A 257 -6.01 -0.62 18.75
CA ALA A 257 -7.09 -1.34 19.44
C ALA A 257 -7.75 -0.47 20.52
N SER A 258 -6.95 0.27 21.29
CA SER A 258 -7.46 1.23 22.28
C SER A 258 -8.29 2.35 21.63
N ASP A 259 -7.86 2.85 20.47
CA ASP A 259 -8.61 3.84 19.68
C ASP A 259 -9.95 3.26 19.18
N VAL A 260 -9.97 2.03 18.69
CA VAL A 260 -11.19 1.33 18.26
C VAL A 260 -12.18 1.18 19.42
N LEU A 261 -11.72 0.72 20.59
CA LEU A 261 -12.59 0.60 21.79
C LEU A 261 -13.13 1.97 22.23
N ALA A 262 -12.32 3.02 22.18
CA ALA A 262 -12.76 4.37 22.49
C ALA A 262 -13.87 4.83 21.51
N LEU A 263 -13.69 4.64 20.21
CA LEU A 263 -14.70 4.96 19.18
C LEU A 263 -16.02 4.21 19.42
N LEU A 264 -15.94 2.90 19.68
CA LEU A 264 -17.12 2.06 19.92
C LEU A 264 -17.89 2.46 21.19
N GLN A 265 -17.20 3.03 22.17
CA GLN A 265 -17.78 3.56 23.40
C GLN A 265 -18.27 5.01 23.26
N GLY A 266 -18.21 5.60 22.06
CA GLY A 266 -18.59 6.99 21.80
C GLY A 266 -17.60 8.02 22.36
N ARG A 267 -16.37 7.61 22.69
CA ARG A 267 -15.30 8.52 23.12
C ARG A 267 -14.52 9.03 21.90
N PRO A 268 -14.03 10.28 21.92
CA PRO A 268 -13.18 10.78 20.84
C PRO A 268 -11.90 9.96 20.71
N ALA A 269 -11.62 9.48 19.52
CA ALA A 269 -10.36 8.81 19.17
C ALA A 269 -10.07 9.00 17.66
N PRO A 270 -8.80 9.00 17.27
CA PRO A 270 -8.43 9.16 15.86
C PRO A 270 -8.77 7.90 15.05
N ILE A 271 -9.37 8.09 13.88
CA ILE A 271 -9.61 7.00 12.92
C ILE A 271 -8.31 6.58 12.21
N TRP A 272 -7.35 7.50 12.12
CA TRP A 272 -6.07 7.32 11.46
C TRP A 272 -4.98 8.07 12.23
N ARG A 273 -3.78 7.50 12.26
CA ARG A 273 -2.57 8.15 12.79
C ARG A 273 -1.43 7.89 11.83
N GLU A 274 -0.73 8.95 11.45
CA GLU A 274 0.55 8.81 10.75
C GLU A 274 1.65 8.41 11.74
N HIS A 275 2.75 7.89 11.23
CA HIS A 275 3.89 7.45 12.05
C HIS A 275 4.67 8.62 12.69
N VAL A 276 4.49 9.84 12.17
CA VAL A 276 4.98 11.10 12.74
C VAL A 276 3.83 12.10 12.72
N ASP A 277 3.65 12.80 13.84
CA ASP A 277 2.61 13.82 13.97
C ASP A 277 2.84 14.96 12.97
N GLY A 278 1.74 15.45 12.37
CA GLY A 278 1.76 16.58 11.45
C GLY A 278 2.08 16.24 9.98
N ILE A 279 2.26 14.95 9.64
CA ILE A 279 2.36 14.53 8.23
C ILE A 279 1.07 14.91 7.50
N ASP A 280 1.20 15.63 6.39
CA ASP A 280 0.13 15.79 5.41
C ASP A 280 0.39 14.90 4.18
N PRO A 281 -0.35 13.80 3.99
CA PRO A 281 -0.15 12.87 2.87
C PRO A 281 -0.26 13.51 1.47
N ALA A 282 -0.87 14.69 1.36
CA ALA A 282 -0.97 15.45 0.11
C ALA A 282 0.37 16.10 -0.29
N HIS A 283 1.22 16.45 0.68
CA HIS A 283 2.44 17.25 0.48
C HIS A 283 3.72 16.57 1.00
N ASP A 284 3.58 15.64 1.94
CA ASP A 284 4.67 14.95 2.62
C ASP A 284 4.76 13.47 2.25
N LEU A 285 5.93 12.88 2.49
CA LEU A 285 6.08 11.45 2.52
C LEU A 285 5.33 10.85 3.72
N VAL A 286 4.53 9.82 3.47
CA VAL A 286 3.76 9.16 4.55
C VAL A 286 4.60 8.22 5.40
N TRP A 287 5.80 7.85 4.94
CA TRP A 287 6.82 7.15 5.75
C TRP A 287 8.08 8.01 6.02
N GLY A 288 8.24 9.13 5.32
CA GLY A 288 9.46 9.92 5.41
C GLY A 288 9.45 10.86 6.62
N SER A 289 10.44 10.70 7.50
CA SER A 289 10.73 11.68 8.55
C SER A 289 12.16 12.21 8.43
N SER A 290 12.37 13.47 8.81
CA SER A 290 13.68 14.03 9.14
C SER A 290 13.77 14.22 10.65
N THR A 291 15.00 14.27 11.18
CA THR A 291 15.23 14.70 12.57
C THR A 291 15.92 16.05 12.50
N ASP A 292 15.25 17.09 12.96
CA ASP A 292 15.82 18.42 13.13
C ASP A 292 15.79 18.77 14.62
N SER A 293 16.93 19.19 15.16
CA SER A 293 17.04 19.66 16.55
C SER A 293 16.51 18.65 17.60
N GLY A 294 16.65 17.36 17.31
CA GLY A 294 16.21 16.25 18.17
C GLY A 294 14.71 15.90 18.07
N GLN A 295 13.94 16.62 17.26
CA GLN A 295 12.53 16.33 17.01
C GLN A 295 12.37 15.68 15.63
N ARG A 296 11.53 14.64 15.55
CA ARG A 296 11.12 14.08 14.26
C ARG A 296 10.10 15.01 13.61
N GLN A 297 10.26 15.25 12.33
CA GLN A 297 9.36 16.09 11.53
C GLN A 297 9.01 15.37 10.23
N PRO A 298 7.83 15.66 9.65
CA PRO A 298 7.47 15.20 8.31
C PRO A 298 8.55 15.57 7.29
N LYS A 299 8.85 14.66 6.37
CA LYS A 299 9.74 14.95 5.24
C LYS A 299 8.91 15.24 4.00
N SER A 300 9.07 16.44 3.44
CA SER A 300 8.38 16.82 2.22
C SER A 300 8.79 15.99 1.00
N MET A 301 7.88 15.87 0.03
CA MET A 301 8.16 15.16 -1.23
C MET A 301 9.24 15.85 -2.07
N GLU A 302 9.36 17.18 -2.00
CA GLU A 302 10.38 17.95 -2.71
C GLU A 302 11.80 17.61 -2.24
N ILE A 303 12.03 17.58 -0.92
CA ILE A 303 13.34 17.20 -0.36
C ILE A 303 13.70 15.79 -0.79
N ARG A 304 12.72 14.87 -0.83
CA ARG A 304 12.97 13.51 -1.33
C ARG A 304 13.32 13.48 -2.81
N ALA A 305 12.67 14.30 -3.63
CA ALA A 305 12.98 14.41 -5.04
C ALA A 305 14.40 14.95 -5.28
N GLU A 306 14.86 15.89 -4.45
CA GLU A 306 16.25 16.38 -4.46
C GLU A 306 17.25 15.27 -4.12
N ASP A 307 17.00 14.52 -3.04
CA ASP A 307 17.84 13.38 -2.66
C ASP A 307 17.97 12.35 -3.77
N TRP A 308 16.86 12.07 -4.47
CA TRP A 308 16.81 11.15 -5.61
C TRP A 308 17.62 11.67 -6.79
N ALA A 309 17.38 12.92 -7.19
CA ALA A 309 18.09 13.54 -8.30
C ALA A 309 19.61 13.56 -8.07
N GLN A 310 20.05 13.91 -6.86
CA GLN A 310 21.47 13.89 -6.50
C GLN A 310 22.04 12.46 -6.56
N SER A 311 21.31 11.47 -6.02
CA SER A 311 21.75 10.07 -6.04
C SER A 311 21.80 9.50 -7.46
N PHE A 312 20.86 9.91 -8.32
CA PHE A 312 20.77 9.46 -9.70
C PHE A 312 21.85 10.08 -10.59
N ALA A 313 22.30 11.29 -10.27
CA ALA A 313 23.41 11.96 -10.95
C ALA A 313 24.79 11.43 -10.53
N SER A 314 24.91 10.81 -9.35
CA SER A 314 26.20 10.41 -8.75
C SER A 314 26.75 9.07 -9.26
N GLY A 315 26.03 8.35 -10.13
CA GLY A 315 26.45 7.05 -10.63
C GLY A 315 25.76 6.67 -11.94
N PRO A 316 26.25 5.61 -12.62
CA PRO A 316 25.64 5.16 -13.87
C PRO A 316 24.17 4.77 -13.68
N ALA A 317 23.38 4.96 -14.73
CA ALA A 317 22.06 4.33 -14.83
C ALA A 317 22.21 2.79 -14.76
N PRO A 318 21.19 2.05 -14.31
CA PRO A 318 21.23 0.60 -14.29
C PRO A 318 21.61 0.03 -15.66
N TRP A 319 22.34 -1.08 -15.65
CA TRP A 319 22.91 -1.70 -16.86
C TRP A 319 22.86 -3.21 -16.77
N THR A 320 23.08 -3.91 -17.86
CA THR A 320 23.25 -5.36 -17.90
C THR A 320 24.66 -5.67 -18.43
N PRO A 321 25.35 -6.71 -17.95
CA PRO A 321 26.63 -7.09 -18.52
C PRO A 321 26.46 -7.51 -19.99
N THR A 322 27.41 -7.13 -20.85
CA THR A 322 27.41 -7.51 -22.27
C THR A 322 28.03 -8.89 -22.52
N GLU A 323 28.82 -9.38 -21.56
CA GLU A 323 29.50 -10.68 -21.58
C GLU A 323 29.32 -11.36 -20.22
N TYR A 324 29.52 -12.68 -20.16
CA TYR A 324 29.49 -13.39 -18.89
C TYR A 324 30.54 -12.83 -17.92
N ARG A 325 30.12 -12.56 -16.68
CA ARG A 325 30.97 -11.92 -15.66
C ARG A 325 30.72 -12.53 -14.29
N TYR A 326 31.75 -12.69 -13.47
CA TYR A 326 31.56 -13.09 -12.08
C TYR A 326 30.79 -12.02 -11.27
N PRO A 327 29.87 -12.43 -10.38
CA PRO A 327 29.15 -11.52 -9.50
C PRO A 327 30.09 -10.58 -8.72
N PRO A 328 29.64 -9.36 -8.37
CA PRO A 328 30.43 -8.42 -7.57
C PRO A 328 30.85 -9.04 -6.22
N GLU A 329 32.16 -9.14 -5.99
CA GLU A 329 32.72 -9.66 -4.75
C GLU A 329 32.69 -8.59 -3.65
N ARG A 330 31.62 -8.57 -2.84
CA ARG A 330 31.42 -7.57 -1.78
C ARG A 330 32.53 -7.54 -0.74
N HIS A 331 33.09 -8.69 -0.43
CA HIS A 331 34.20 -8.81 0.51
C HIS A 331 35.51 -8.19 -0.01
N LEU A 332 35.60 -7.95 -1.33
CA LEU A 332 36.70 -7.22 -1.98
C LEU A 332 36.35 -5.75 -2.28
N GLY A 333 35.23 -5.26 -1.75
CA GLY A 333 34.82 -3.87 -1.88
C GLY A 333 33.95 -3.56 -3.09
N ALA A 334 33.54 -4.54 -3.90
CA ALA A 334 32.57 -4.34 -4.97
C ALA A 334 31.20 -3.99 -4.36
N GLN A 335 30.57 -2.92 -4.85
CA GLN A 335 29.38 -2.33 -4.24
C GLN A 335 28.14 -2.53 -5.09
N GLU A 336 28.27 -3.01 -6.34
CA GLU A 336 27.14 -3.14 -7.24
C GLU A 336 26.09 -4.11 -6.72
N VAL A 337 24.83 -3.72 -6.89
CA VAL A 337 23.68 -4.58 -6.62
C VAL A 337 23.27 -5.24 -7.91
N VAL A 338 23.01 -6.54 -7.87
CA VAL A 338 22.55 -7.33 -9.02
C VAL A 338 21.14 -7.82 -8.73
N LEU A 339 20.23 -7.56 -9.66
CA LEU A 339 18.85 -8.05 -9.65
C LEU A 339 18.65 -8.98 -10.85
N SER A 340 17.88 -10.05 -10.71
CA SER A 340 17.40 -10.79 -11.89
C SER A 340 16.54 -9.88 -12.77
N ALA A 341 16.39 -10.24 -14.04
CA ALA A 341 15.48 -9.55 -14.96
C ALA A 341 14.05 -9.49 -14.40
N THR A 342 13.55 -10.61 -13.85
CA THR A 342 12.20 -10.68 -13.26
C THR A 342 12.03 -9.73 -12.09
N ARG A 343 12.98 -9.70 -11.16
CA ARG A 343 12.97 -8.78 -10.00
C ARG A 343 13.04 -7.33 -10.44
N ALA A 344 13.89 -7.01 -11.41
CA ALA A 344 14.01 -5.66 -11.94
C ALA A 344 12.70 -5.18 -12.59
N VAL A 345 11.98 -6.06 -13.30
CA VAL A 345 10.67 -5.74 -13.90
C VAL A 345 9.59 -5.51 -12.84
N VAL A 346 9.46 -6.42 -11.85
CA VAL A 346 8.49 -6.24 -10.74
C VAL A 346 8.81 -4.97 -9.96
N PHE A 347 10.08 -4.68 -9.71
CA PHE A 347 10.50 -3.45 -9.04
C PHE A 347 10.15 -2.20 -9.85
N ALA A 348 10.34 -2.24 -11.17
CA ALA A 348 9.93 -1.15 -12.05
C ALA A 348 8.41 -0.94 -12.04
N GLU A 349 7.61 -2.01 -12.02
CA GLU A 349 6.14 -1.90 -11.95
C GLU A 349 5.66 -1.28 -10.63
N LEU A 350 6.30 -1.60 -9.50
CA LEU A 350 6.01 -0.97 -8.21
C LEU A 350 6.41 0.51 -8.19
N LEU A 351 7.53 0.88 -8.82
CA LEU A 351 7.96 2.27 -8.93
C LEU A 351 7.02 3.09 -9.82
N ASP A 352 6.50 2.51 -10.91
CA ASP A 352 5.46 3.13 -11.70
C ASP A 352 4.18 3.32 -10.89
N GLU A 353 3.76 2.32 -10.11
CA GLU A 353 2.56 2.45 -9.26
C GLU A 353 2.72 3.58 -8.22
N LEU A 354 3.91 3.71 -7.61
CA LEU A 354 4.22 4.85 -6.76
C LEU A 354 4.14 6.17 -7.54
N ALA A 355 4.74 6.22 -8.72
CA ALA A 355 4.73 7.42 -9.55
C ALA A 355 3.29 7.84 -9.91
N ALA A 356 2.45 6.90 -10.31
CA ALA A 356 1.03 7.15 -10.58
C ALA A 356 0.29 7.70 -9.36
N ARG A 357 0.53 7.10 -8.18
CA ARG A 357 -0.07 7.52 -6.90
C ARG A 357 0.45 8.86 -6.39
N LEU A 358 1.59 9.32 -6.87
CA LEU A 358 2.18 10.63 -6.56
C LEU A 358 1.85 11.69 -7.60
N ARG A 359 1.02 11.38 -8.60
CA ARG A 359 0.64 12.34 -9.63
C ARG A 359 -0.17 13.49 -9.00
N PRO A 360 0.22 14.76 -9.18
CA PRO A 360 -0.55 15.90 -8.71
C PRO A 360 -2.00 15.87 -9.18
N GLY A 361 -2.93 16.21 -8.29
CA GLY A 361 -4.36 16.21 -8.56
C GLY A 361 -5.00 14.82 -8.60
N LEU A 362 -4.24 13.73 -8.48
CA LEU A 362 -4.83 12.41 -8.29
C LEU A 362 -5.56 12.39 -6.94
N HIS A 363 -6.85 12.06 -6.99
CA HIS A 363 -7.63 11.75 -5.81
C HIS A 363 -7.61 10.24 -5.56
N THR A 364 -7.26 9.86 -4.34
CA THR A 364 -7.38 8.49 -3.86
C THR A 364 -8.47 8.45 -2.80
N GLY A 365 -9.46 7.55 -2.96
CA GLY A 365 -10.46 7.28 -1.94
C GLY A 365 -9.88 6.60 -0.70
N ARG A 366 -10.76 6.17 0.22
CA ARG A 366 -10.30 5.36 1.36
C ARG A 366 -9.79 4.02 0.84
N ILE A 367 -8.54 3.68 1.15
CA ILE A 367 -7.95 2.42 0.65
C ILE A 367 -8.70 1.23 1.25
N HIS A 368 -9.13 0.32 0.39
CA HIS A 368 -9.85 -0.90 0.76
C HIS A 368 -8.91 -1.94 1.40
N TYR A 369 -9.45 -2.84 2.21
CA TYR A 369 -8.71 -3.79 3.02
C TYR A 369 -8.06 -4.90 2.20
N SER A 370 -8.61 -5.26 1.03
CA SER A 370 -8.01 -6.21 0.08
C SER A 370 -6.58 -5.88 -0.34
N VAL A 371 -6.11 -4.65 -0.11
CA VAL A 371 -4.71 -4.26 -0.33
C VAL A 371 -3.74 -4.89 0.68
N TYR A 372 -4.21 -5.42 1.82
CA TYR A 372 -3.38 -5.82 2.95
C TYR A 372 -2.22 -6.74 2.51
N ASP A 373 -2.54 -7.79 1.76
CA ASP A 373 -1.56 -8.77 1.31
C ASP A 373 -0.53 -8.16 0.35
N LEU A 374 -0.99 -7.24 -0.49
CA LEU A 374 -0.09 -6.50 -1.37
C LEU A 374 0.87 -5.60 -0.56
N CYS A 375 0.37 -4.87 0.43
CA CYS A 375 1.19 -4.02 1.29
C CYS A 375 2.21 -4.84 2.10
N TYR A 376 1.79 -5.98 2.64
CA TYR A 376 2.67 -6.93 3.33
C TYR A 376 3.76 -7.45 2.38
N PHE A 377 3.38 -7.88 1.17
CA PHE A 377 4.31 -8.30 0.13
C PHE A 377 5.34 -7.21 -0.20
N ILE A 378 4.88 -5.98 -0.45
CA ILE A 378 5.76 -4.86 -0.81
C ILE A 378 6.74 -4.56 0.34
N ASP A 379 6.27 -4.34 1.57
CA ASP A 379 7.11 -3.86 2.67
C ASP A 379 7.92 -4.95 3.37
N LYS A 380 7.32 -6.12 3.62
CA LYS A 380 7.90 -7.17 4.48
C LYS A 380 8.59 -8.28 3.70
N ARG A 381 8.20 -8.54 2.44
CA ARG A 381 8.82 -9.58 1.61
C ARG A 381 9.77 -8.97 0.58
N PHE A 382 9.23 -8.27 -0.41
CA PHE A 382 10.01 -7.81 -1.55
C PHE A 382 11.01 -6.72 -1.19
N ARG A 383 10.61 -5.69 -0.43
CA ARG A 383 11.54 -4.64 0.02
C ARG A 383 12.66 -5.19 0.89
N ARG A 384 12.38 -6.09 1.84
CA ARG A 384 13.41 -6.70 2.71
C ARG A 384 14.40 -7.53 1.91
N GLU A 385 13.89 -8.32 0.97
CA GLU A 385 14.73 -9.08 0.04
C GLU A 385 15.68 -8.17 -0.74
N LEU A 386 15.15 -7.08 -1.34
CA LEU A 386 15.97 -6.10 -2.05
C LEU A 386 16.92 -5.35 -1.10
N GLY A 387 16.52 -5.13 0.15
CA GLY A 387 17.29 -4.46 1.20
C GLY A 387 18.49 -5.26 1.72
N ALA A 388 18.41 -6.60 1.73
CA ALA A 388 19.52 -7.47 2.11
C ALA A 388 20.78 -7.23 1.26
N HIS A 389 20.60 -6.74 0.03
CA HIS A 389 21.71 -6.36 -0.82
C HIS A 389 22.52 -5.15 -0.34
N ILE A 390 22.02 -4.36 0.61
CA ILE A 390 22.65 -3.13 1.08
C ILE A 390 22.65 -3.02 2.62
N GLY A 391 22.40 -4.13 3.32
CA GLY A 391 22.44 -4.20 4.78
C GLY A 391 21.26 -3.53 5.49
N LEU A 392 20.07 -3.55 4.87
CA LEU A 392 18.81 -3.04 5.43
C LEU A 392 17.92 -4.12 6.01
#